data_AF-A0A846HXI3-F1
#
_entry.id   AF-A0A846HXI3-F1
#
_cell.length_a   1.000
_cell.length_b   1.000
_cell.length_c   1.000
_cell.angle_alpha   90.00
_cell.angle_beta   90.00
_cell.angle_gamma   90.00
#
_symmetry.space_group_name_H-M   'P 1'
#
loop_
_entity.id
_entity.type
_entity.pdbx_description
1 polymer ?
#
loop_
_entity_poly.entity_id
_entity_poly.type
_entity_poly.pdbx_seq_one_letter_code
_entity_poly.pdbx_strand_id
1 'polypeptide(L)' 'MVSITLKKQQAPELLTVSEIAEKLKTNKNTVYDLISKGYLKSLKLGSQKVSIDELQNFIERFKGKEVV' A
#
# COMPACT_ATOMS: atom_id res chain seq x y z
N MET A 1 -25.10 15.17 7.21
CA MET A 1 -24.55 13.98 6.53
C MET A 1 -23.29 14.36 5.78
N VAL A 2 -22.13 14.37 6.43
CA VAL A 2 -20.86 14.10 5.77
C VAL A 2 -20.01 13.42 6.84
N SER A 3 -19.98 12.10 6.81
CA SER A 3 -19.06 11.33 7.65
C SER A 3 -17.66 11.64 7.15
N ILE A 4 -16.97 12.59 7.77
CA ILE A 4 -15.54 12.80 7.56
C ILE A 4 -14.81 11.54 8.03
N THR A 5 -14.41 10.70 7.07
CA THR A 5 -13.57 9.53 7.34
C THR A 5 -12.28 10.01 8.01
N LEU A 6 -12.16 9.76 9.31
CA LEU A 6 -10.96 9.99 10.12
C LEU A 6 -9.79 9.20 9.52
N LYS A 7 -9.02 9.79 8.61
CA LYS A 7 -7.71 9.23 8.21
C LYS A 7 -6.77 9.44 9.39
N LYS A 8 -6.60 8.37 10.16
CA LYS A 8 -5.76 8.29 11.36
C LYS A 8 -4.32 8.61 10.97
N GLN A 9 -3.86 9.81 11.29
CA GLN A 9 -2.47 10.24 11.12
C GLN A 9 -1.60 9.50 12.15
N GLN A 10 -1.20 8.27 11.84
CA GLN A 10 -0.04 7.64 12.47
C GLN A 10 1.18 8.02 11.63
N ALA A 11 2.30 8.29 12.30
CA ALA A 11 3.56 8.75 11.73
C ALA A 11 3.86 8.06 10.38
N PRO A 12 4.49 8.74 9.40
CA PRO A 12 4.78 8.15 8.11
C PRO A 12 5.84 7.04 8.25
N GLU A 13 5.41 5.89 8.74
CA GLU A 13 6.14 4.64 8.63
C GLU A 13 6.07 4.26 7.15
N LEU A 14 7.17 4.57 6.49
CA LEU A 14 7.41 4.33 5.08
C LEU A 14 7.99 2.94 4.93
N LEU A 15 7.16 1.99 4.49
CA LEU A 15 7.57 0.63 4.23
C LEU A 15 8.28 0.56 2.88
N THR A 16 9.33 -0.26 2.82
CA THR A 16 9.98 -0.59 1.55
C THR A 16 9.18 -1.65 0.78
N VAL A 17 9.41 -1.77 -0.53
CA VAL A 17 8.80 -2.81 -1.38
C VAL A 17 9.02 -4.22 -0.82
N SER A 18 10.18 -4.48 -0.20
CA SER A 18 10.48 -5.77 0.44
C SER A 18 9.56 -6.05 1.62
N GLU A 19 9.37 -5.10 2.54
CA GLU A 19 8.52 -5.30 3.72
C GLU A 19 7.04 -5.48 3.34
N ILE A 20 6.61 -4.78 2.29
CA ILE A 20 5.25 -4.92 1.74
C ILE A 20 5.06 -6.32 1.16
N ALA A 21 6.05 -6.81 0.41
CA ALA A 21 6.03 -8.15 -0.16
C ALA A 21 5.94 -9.23 0.94
N GLU A 22 6.67 -9.07 2.05
CA GLU A 22 6.62 -9.97 3.20
C GLU A 22 5.24 -9.93 3.91
N LYS A 23 4.67 -8.74 4.13
CA LYS A 23 3.34 -8.59 4.74
C LYS A 23 2.20 -9.16 3.91
N LEU A 24 2.25 -8.96 2.59
CA LEU A 24 1.26 -9.51 1.64
C LEU A 24 1.56 -10.96 1.25
N LYS A 25 2.68 -11.53 1.71
CA LYS A 25 3.21 -12.84 1.26
C LYS A 25 3.21 -12.97 -0.27
N THR A 26 3.66 -11.93 -0.95
CA THR A 26 3.72 -11.87 -2.42
C THR A 26 5.15 -11.62 -2.90
N ASN A 27 5.38 -11.66 -4.21
CA ASN A 27 6.68 -11.34 -4.79
C ASN A 27 6.87 -9.82 -4.86
N LYS A 28 8.11 -9.34 -4.68
CA LYS A 28 8.49 -7.94 -4.90
C LYS A 28 8.06 -7.46 -6.28
N ASN A 29 8.12 -8.33 -7.30
CA ASN A 29 7.68 -8.03 -8.65
C ASN A 29 6.19 -7.69 -8.72
N THR A 30 5.36 -8.43 -7.98
CA THR A 30 3.92 -8.15 -7.86
C THR A 30 3.68 -6.82 -7.16
N VAL A 31 4.46 -6.48 -6.14
CA VAL A 31 4.37 -5.17 -5.49
C VAL A 31 4.76 -4.03 -6.45
N TYR A 32 5.81 -4.22 -7.25
CA TYR A 32 6.16 -3.25 -8.31
C TYR A 32 5.06 -3.10 -9.35
N ASP A 33 4.42 -4.21 -9.75
CA ASP A 33 3.29 -4.21 -10.69
C ASP A 33 2.07 -3.47 -10.10
N LEU A 34 1.74 -3.69 -8.83
CA LEU A 34 0.68 -2.97 -8.12
C LEU A 34 0.95 -1.47 -8.05
N ILE A 35 2.20 -1.08 -7.86
CA ILE A 35 2.60 0.33 -7.85
C ILE A 35 2.53 0.92 -9.26
N SER A 36 3.02 0.19 -10.27
CA SER A 36 3.01 0.60 -11.68
C SER A 36 1.59 0.76 -12.22
N LYS A 37 0.68 -0.14 -11.84
CA LYS A 37 -0.75 -0.09 -12.16
C LYS A 37 -1.50 1.01 -11.37
N GLY A 38 -0.84 1.71 -10.44
CA GLY A 38 -1.42 2.80 -9.67
C GLY A 38 -2.33 2.34 -8.52
N TYR A 39 -2.31 1.05 -8.18
CA TYR A 39 -3.07 0.52 -7.04
C TYR A 39 -2.44 0.86 -5.69
N LEU A 40 -1.11 0.93 -5.63
CA LEU A 40 -0.36 1.42 -4.48
C LEU A 40 0.32 2.75 -4.79
N LYS A 41 0.03 3.78 -4.01
CA LYS A 41 0.77 5.04 -4.07
C LYS A 41 2.11 4.90 -3.36
N SER A 42 3.18 5.00 -4.12
CA SER A 42 4.54 5.02 -3.60
C SER A 42 5.20 6.39 -3.71
N LEU A 43 6.03 6.74 -2.74
CA LEU A 43 7.03 7.80 -2.84
C LEU A 43 8.37 7.21 -3.27
N LYS A 44 9.02 7.85 -4.24
CA LYS A 44 10.39 7.50 -4.66
C LYS A 44 11.39 8.45 -4.01
N LEU A 45 12.05 7.98 -2.95
CA LEU A 45 13.13 8.68 -2.23
C LEU A 45 14.39 7.82 -2.32
N GLY A 46 14.95 7.69 -3.53
CA GLY A 46 16.00 6.73 -3.88
C GLY A 46 15.47 5.30 -4.00
N SER A 47 14.79 4.82 -2.96
CA SER A 47 13.98 3.60 -2.98
C SER A 47 12.48 3.94 -3.02
N GLN A 48 11.71 3.04 -3.61
CA GLN A 48 10.26 3.15 -3.63
C GLN A 48 9.72 2.75 -2.25
N LYS A 49 9.04 3.68 -1.59
CA LYS A 49 8.46 3.50 -0.26
C LYS A 49 6.96 3.76 -0.30
N VAL A 50 6.21 3.03 0.49
CA VAL A 50 4.75 3.16 0.57
C VAL A 50 4.37 3.41 2.01
N SER A 51 3.44 4.34 2.22
CA SER A 51 2.88 4.61 3.53
C SER A 51 2.04 3.43 4.01
N ILE A 52 2.20 3.05 5.28
CA ILE A 52 1.44 1.94 5.88
C ILE A 52 -0.09 2.14 5.77
N ASP A 53 -0.54 3.39 5.83
CA ASP A 53 -1.95 3.78 5.64
C ASP A 53 -2.47 3.42 4.24
N GLU A 54 -1.69 3.69 3.18
CA GLU A 54 -2.07 3.33 1.81
C GLU A 54 -2.08 1.80 1.62
N LEU A 55 -1.15 1.09 2.26
CA LEU A 55 -1.15 -0.38 2.26
C LEU A 55 -2.41 -0.94 2.95
N GLN A 56 -2.79 -0.39 4.10
CA GLN A 56 -3.98 -0.83 4.84
C GLN A 56 -5.26 -0.53 4.04
N ASN A 57 -5.36 0.67 3.47
CA ASN A 57 -6.47 1.04 2.59
C ASN A 57 -6.54 0.14 1.35
N PHE A 58 -5.40 -0.24 0.76
CA PHE A 58 -5.36 -1.22 -0.32
C PHE A 58 -5.91 -2.57 0.15
N ILE A 59 -5.43 -3.10 1.28
CA ILE A 59 -5.91 -4.37 1.83
C ILE A 59 -7.42 -4.32 2.08
N GLU A 60 -7.97 -3.24 2.63
CA GLU A 60 -9.41 -3.11 2.86
C GLU A 60 -10.22 -3.01 1.57
N ARG A 61 -9.73 -2.27 0.56
CA ARG A 61 -10.40 -2.13 -0.74
C ARG A 61 -10.42 -3.42 -1.55
N PHE A 62 -9.39 -4.25 -1.40
CA PHE A 62 -9.22 -5.52 -2.10
C PHE A 62 -9.57 -6.72 -1.22
N LYS A 63 -10.00 -6.51 0.02
CA LYS A 63 -10.50 -7.56 0.92
C LYS A 63 -11.73 -8.22 0.29
N GLY A 64 -11.58 -9.45 -0.17
CA GLY A 64 -12.65 -10.20 -0.85
C GLY A 64 -12.72 -9.99 -2.37
N LYS A 65 -11.72 -9.37 -2.99
CA LYS A 65 -11.56 -9.33 -4.45
C LYS A 65 -10.23 -9.99 -4.82
N GLU A 66 -10.27 -10.89 -5.80
CA GLU A 66 -9.05 -11.40 -6.41
C GLU A 66 -8.41 -10.29 -7.24
N VAL A 67 -7.16 -9.96 -6.89
CA VAL A 67 -6.29 -9.15 -7.74
C VAL A 67 -5.38 -10.15 -8.43
N VAL A 68 -5.81 -10.60 -9.62
CA VAL A 68 -5.07 -11.52 -10.49
C VAL A 68 -4.68 -10.82 -11.77
#